data_AF-A0A1V3WTG7-F1
#
_entry.id   AF-A0A1V3WTG7-F1
#
_cell.length_a   1.000
_cell.length_b   1.000
_cell.length_c   1.000
_cell.angle_alpha   90.00
_cell.angle_beta   90.00
_cell.angle_gamma   90.00
#
_symmetry.space_group_name_H-M   'P 1'
#
loop_
_entity.id
_entity.type
_entity.pdbx_description
1 polymer ?
#
loop_
_entity_poly.entity_id
_entity_poly.type
_entity_poly.pdbx_seq_one_letter_code
_entity_poly.pdbx_strand_id
1 'polypeptide(L)' 'MDDVRYKPPEGMTLNGDGVGGVKVKLMAKVAPKEEGSVVSFDVHSATRLFGPIGMIVAAALRSDISESLQNFVEVFAQA' A
#
# COMPACT_ATOMS: atom_id res chain seq x y z
N MET A 1 -16.98 2.09 -2.04
CA MET A 1 -15.54 2.29 -1.76
C MET A 1 -15.00 3.18 -2.87
N ASP A 2 -15.48 4.42 -2.93
CA ASP A 2 -15.56 5.17 -4.20
C ASP A 2 -14.61 6.37 -4.30
N ASP A 3 -13.67 6.51 -3.37
CA ASP A 3 -12.76 7.66 -3.37
C ASP A 3 -11.38 7.25 -3.89
N VAL A 4 -11.27 7.10 -5.21
CA VAL A 4 -10.01 6.96 -5.96
C VAL A 4 -9.50 8.37 -6.24
N ARG A 5 -8.35 8.70 -5.66
CA ARG A 5 -7.73 10.03 -5.77
C ARG A 5 -6.37 9.89 -6.42
N TYR A 6 -6.06 10.75 -7.38
CA TYR A 6 -4.73 10.87 -7.97
C TYR A 6 -4.29 12.34 -7.90
N LYS A 7 -3.18 12.61 -7.22
CA LYS A 7 -2.64 13.96 -7.03
C LYS A 7 -1.11 13.91 -7.07
N PRO A 8 -0.49 13.94 -8.26
CA PRO A 8 0.96 13.88 -8.37
C PRO A 8 1.62 15.22 -7.99
N PRO A 9 2.78 15.21 -7.29
CA PRO A 9 3.47 14.03 -6.76
C PRO A 9 2.96 13.59 -5.38
N GLU A 10 2.03 14.32 -4.75
CA GLU A 10 1.76 14.21 -3.31
C GLU A 10 1.04 12.93 -2.88
N GLY A 11 0.32 12.25 -3.77
CA GLY A 11 -0.23 10.94 -3.46
C GLY A 11 -1.29 10.40 -4.40
N MET A 12 -1.66 9.15 -4.16
CA MET A 12 -2.74 8.47 -4.86
C MET A 12 -3.46 7.47 -3.96
N THR A 13 -4.64 7.03 -4.40
CA THR A 13 -5.43 5.98 -3.77
C THR A 13 -5.79 4.93 -4.80
N LEU A 14 -5.59 3.67 -4.44
CA LEU A 14 -5.88 2.51 -5.26
C LEU A 14 -6.86 1.61 -4.50
N ASN A 15 -7.86 1.09 -5.21
CA ASN A 15 -8.74 0.05 -4.69
C ASN A 15 -8.38 -1.28 -5.35
N GLY A 16 -8.28 -2.33 -4.55
CA GLY A 16 -7.98 -3.68 -4.99
C GLY A 16 -9.07 -4.66 -4.56
N ASP A 17 -9.36 -5.60 -5.45
CA ASP A 17 -10.30 -6.68 -5.25
C ASP A 17 -9.55 -8.02 -5.19
N GLY A 18 -9.59 -8.69 -4.04
CA GLY A 18 -8.90 -9.94 -3.77
C GLY A 18 -9.82 -11.16 -3.79
N VAL A 19 -9.21 -12.34 -3.84
CA VAL A 19 -9.89 -13.64 -3.78
C VAL A 19 -10.72 -13.76 -2.49
N GLY A 20 -11.93 -14.33 -2.60
CA GLY A 20 -12.84 -14.47 -1.45
C GLY A 20 -13.60 -13.19 -1.08
N GLY A 21 -13.60 -12.18 -1.96
CA GLY A 21 -14.35 -10.93 -1.75
C GLY A 21 -13.62 -9.91 -0.87
N VAL A 22 -12.31 -10.12 -0.62
CA VAL A 22 -11.48 -9.15 0.10
C VAL A 22 -11.42 -7.86 -0.69
N LYS A 23 -11.69 -6.74 -0.02
CA LYS A 23 -11.55 -5.39 -0.59
C LYS A 23 -10.41 -4.68 0.13
N VAL A 24 -9.43 -4.18 -0.62
CA VAL A 24 -8.28 -3.45 -0.08
C VAL A 24 -8.26 -2.03 -0.64
N LYS A 25 -8.04 -1.05 0.21
CA LYS A 25 -7.77 0.34 -0.16
C LYS A 25 -6.33 0.65 0.21
N LEU A 26 -5.53 1.04 -0.76
CA LEU A 26 -4.16 1.48 -0.56
C LEU A 26 -4.08 2.98 -0.81
N MET A 27 -3.38 3.71 0.05
CA MET A 27 -3.11 5.14 -0.10
C MET A 27 -1.61 5.35 -0.07
N ALA A 28 -1.05 5.86 -1.16
CA ALA A 28 0.34 6.29 -1.24
C ALA A 28 0.41 7.80 -1.01
N LYS A 29 1.33 8.25 -0.16
CA LYS A 29 1.58 9.67 0.13
C LYS A 29 3.06 9.97 0.02
N VAL A 30 3.39 11.09 -0.59
CA VAL A 30 4.76 11.59 -0.69
C VAL A 30 4.86 12.88 0.10
N ALA A 31 5.76 12.90 1.08
CA ALA A 31 6.08 14.08 1.88
C ALA A 31 7.52 14.53 1.56
N PRO A 32 7.77 15.85 1.38
CA PRO A 32 9.12 16.35 1.21
C PRO A 32 9.96 16.15 2.48
N LYS A 33 11.26 15.97 2.31
CA LYS A 33 12.30 15.96 3.36
C LYS A 33 13.43 16.90 2.93
N GLU A 34 14.30 17.33 3.86
CA GLU A 34 15.46 18.18 3.53
C GLU A 34 16.28 17.63 2.34
N GLU A 35 16.51 16.31 2.32
CA GLU A 35 17.03 15.59 1.16
C GLU A 35 16.06 14.46 0.78
N GLY A 36 15.57 14.50 -0.46
CA GLY A 36 14.63 13.52 -1.00
C GLY A 36 13.20 13.65 -0.45
N SER A 37 12.54 12.51 -0.31
CA SER A 37 11.13 12.45 0.11
C SER A 37 10.83 11.19 0.89
N VAL A 38 9.88 11.29 1.81
CA VAL A 38 9.32 10.12 2.52
C VAL A 38 8.09 9.65 1.75
N VAL A 39 8.12 8.41 1.30
CA VAL A 39 6.95 7.75 0.70
C VAL A 39 6.33 6.83 1.74
N SER A 40 5.03 6.97 1.96
CA SER A 40 4.26 6.18 2.94
C SER A 40 3.07 5.51 2.27
N PHE A 41 2.76 4.29 2.72
CA PHE A 41 1.67 3.48 2.20
C PHE A 41 0.76 3.06 3.36
N ASP A 42 -0.47 3.56 3.34
CA ASP A 42 -1.52 3.14 4.26
C ASP A 42 -2.39 2.09 3.57
N VAL A 43 -2.62 0.96 4.23
CA VAL A 43 -3.43 -0.15 3.71
C VAL A 43 -4.60 -0.41 4.62
N HIS A 44 -5.80 -0.35 4.05
CA HIS A 44 -7.05 -0.62 4.73
C HIS A 44 -7.74 -1.82 4.07
N SER A 45 -8.16 -2.81 4.86
CA SER A 45 -8.96 -3.94 4.36
C SER A 45 -10.38 -3.86 4.93
N ALA A 46 -11.39 -4.02 4.06
CA ALA A 46 -12.78 -4.06 4.49
C ALA A 46 -13.13 -5.37 5.22
N THR A 47 -12.42 -6.46 4.92
CA THR A 47 -12.62 -7.75 5.57
C THR A 47 -11.74 -7.82 6.80
N ARG A 48 -12.39 -7.89 7.96
CA ARG A 48 -11.69 -8.10 9.22
C ARG A 48 -11.26 -9.56 9.29
N LEU A 49 -9.98 -9.77 9.07
CA LEU A 49 -9.31 -11.06 9.13
C LEU A 49 -9.17 -11.46 10.61
N PHE A 50 -10.04 -12.35 11.10
CA PHE A 50 -10.04 -12.80 12.49
C PHE A 50 -9.30 -14.14 12.66
N GLY A 51 -8.66 -14.32 13.82
CA GLY A 51 -8.02 -15.59 14.20
C GLY A 51 -6.74 -15.94 13.42
N PRO A 52 -6.26 -17.20 13.53
CA PRO A 52 -4.98 -17.62 12.95
C PRO A 52 -4.89 -17.46 11.43
N ILE A 53 -5.98 -17.74 10.70
CA ILE A 53 -6.06 -17.53 9.24
C ILE A 53 -5.85 -16.06 8.92
N GLY A 54 -6.46 -15.17 9.72
CA GLY A 54 -6.33 -13.75 9.51
C GLY A 54 -4.91 -13.22 9.72
N MET A 55 -4.17 -13.78 10.68
CA MET A 55 -2.76 -13.44 10.88
C MET A 55 -1.89 -13.86 9.70
N ILE A 56 -2.11 -15.04 9.14
CA ILE A 56 -1.35 -15.53 7.98
C ILE A 56 -1.56 -14.63 6.76
N VAL A 57 -2.81 -14.27 6.48
CA VAL A 57 -3.13 -13.38 5.35
C VAL A 57 -2.53 -11.97 5.56
N ALA A 58 -2.59 -11.44 6.79
CA ALA A 58 -1.95 -10.16 7.11
C ALA A 58 -0.42 -10.20 6.95
N ALA A 59 0.22 -11.31 7.32
CA ALA A 59 1.65 -11.51 7.15
C ALA A 59 2.04 -11.59 5.66
N ALA A 60 1.28 -12.34 4.84
CA ALA A 60 1.49 -12.41 3.40
C ALA A 60 1.36 -11.04 2.74
N LEU A 61 0.27 -10.30 3.02
CA LEU A 61 0.07 -8.94 2.50
C LEU A 61 1.21 -8.00 2.91
N ARG A 62 1.67 -8.07 4.17
CA ARG A 62 2.78 -7.24 4.64
C ARG A 62 4.09 -7.54 3.89
N SER A 63 4.36 -8.82 3.62
CA SER A 63 5.55 -9.25 2.88
C SER A 63 5.54 -8.69 1.45
N ASP A 64 4.47 -8.95 0.71
CA ASP A 64 4.33 -8.50 -0.70
C ASP A 64 4.43 -6.97 -0.83
N ILE A 65 3.82 -6.23 0.11
CA ILE A 65 3.93 -4.77 0.15
C ILE A 65 5.39 -4.36 0.38
N SER A 66 6.08 -4.99 1.34
CA SER A 66 7.46 -4.63 1.66
C SER A 66 8.40 -4.88 0.47
N GLU A 67 8.24 -6.01 -0.22
CA GLU A 67 8.97 -6.33 -1.45
C GLU A 67 8.67 -5.32 -2.57
N SER A 68 7.39 -4.98 -2.76
CA SER A 68 6.98 -3.98 -3.76
C SER A 68 7.59 -2.59 -3.50
N LEU A 69 7.72 -2.19 -2.22
CA LEU A 69 8.39 -0.95 -1.85
C LEU A 69 9.89 -1.00 -2.12
N GLN A 70 10.52 -2.12 -1.84
CA GLN A 70 11.94 -2.31 -2.07
C GLN A 70 12.27 -2.22 -3.56
N ASN A 71 11.47 -2.89 -4.39
CA ASN A 71 11.56 -2.79 -5.86
C ASN A 71 11.32 -1.36 -6.36
N PHE A 72 10.34 -0.64 -5.80
CA PHE A 72 10.10 0.76 -6.16
C PHE A 72 11.33 1.63 -5.87
N VAL A 73 11.97 1.46 -4.70
CA VAL A 73 13.18 2.20 -4.34
C VAL A 73 14.34 1.84 -5.27
N GLU A 74 14.56 0.57 -5.59
CA GLU A 74 15.61 0.16 -6.54
C GLU A 74 15.43 0.82 -7.91
N VAL A 75 14.22 0.83 -8.45
CA VAL A 75 13.96 1.35 -9.80
C VAL A 75 13.99 2.88 -9.86
N PHE A 76 13.47 3.56 -8.84
CA PHE A 76 13.17 4.99 -8.94
C PHE A 76 13.99 5.90 -8.01
N ALA A 77 14.64 5.36 -6.97
CA ALA A 77 15.42 6.16 -6.02
C ALA A 77 16.94 6.07 -6.23
N GLN A 78 17.42 5.16 -7.08
CA GLN A 78 18.84 5.06 -7.47
C GLN A 78 19.19 5.88 -8.74
N ALA A 79 18.23 6.64 -9.29
CA ALA A 79 18.39 7.44 -10.51
C ALA A 79 18.72 8.91 -10.20
#